data_AF-A0A367ISB9-F1
#
_entry.id   AF-A0A367ISB9-F1
#
_cell.length_a   1.000
_cell.length_b   1.000
_cell.length_c   1.000
_cell.angle_alpha   90.00
_cell.angle_beta   90.00
_cell.angle_gamma   90.00
#
_symmetry.space_group_name_H-M   'P 1'
#
loop_
_entity.id
_entity.type
_entity.pdbx_description
1 polymer ?
#
loop_
_entity_poly.entity_id
_entity_poly.type
_entity_poly.pdbx_seq_one_letter_code
_entity_poly.pdbx_strand_id
1 'polypeptide(L)'
;MFTSKIFADHPEYLNDVYGVNYTLLGPRMSGWGTTSAPFCDSLMLWCATHWPLARRSTEIGMVLSTIRACLARMLDTSQYKVFHLGSGRCKDFDVLDKAIHEEKGSELGEDGYEPAYIAVRVAFENAGLLEVLSKLPKILRVLRKACIVLHDLDIAVDCAYISNRQRMQEFLFSQGLTQEDIVNDRHSVGDNCISWQWSVPFLEDVPLRVKVYNKFVQMLESRELRSKLGSQLHHLVANPDAGFQERLLKHRSTGMSRVEVTIYGSRLYKEATYAKIMAGVLDYLKPCPAFRVSFDKQWEALASRITQMAVVYIPETQTFTYCHWWNSLTKRMQGASKTKVHLANFSFNDRPIHYLVFKQKGEKEYEVTKHTIYKRAKGCTAITLVPGIAESLSPYRKDLDQRALEFREVGIMPVHNITLEWPMSRLRRDRRDKLAQVVRCKNRTPAADGASTPLSRLQNIQMSLCKADYASMTVGEAYTVVAYGSGDFRGKHYLCLKLLGGTFIRCSPGMEEVVYPRLESHGRFGIRITRLKKIRGERDVECETLDY
;
A
#
# COMPACT_ATOMS: atom_id res chain seq x y z
N MET A 1 12.39 -5.36 -0.75
CA MET A 1 12.73 -6.06 -2.01
C MET A 1 13.03 -7.55 -1.81
N PHE A 2 13.71 -7.96 -0.74
CA PHE A 2 14.08 -9.37 -0.50
C PHE A 2 12.90 -10.28 -0.10
N THR A 3 12.02 -9.85 0.80
CA THR A 3 10.93 -10.70 1.31
C THR A 3 9.81 -10.96 0.30
N SER A 4 9.59 -10.05 -0.65
CA SER A 4 8.70 -10.31 -1.80
C SER A 4 9.24 -11.41 -2.71
N LYS A 5 10.57 -11.59 -2.81
CA LYS A 5 11.14 -12.71 -3.55
C LYS A 5 10.90 -14.01 -2.78
N ILE A 6 11.17 -14.03 -1.47
CA ILE A 6 10.90 -15.19 -0.62
C ILE A 6 9.44 -15.66 -0.75
N PHE A 7 8.46 -14.76 -0.70
CA PHE A 7 7.06 -15.13 -0.93
C PHE A 7 6.79 -15.65 -2.35
N ALA A 8 7.43 -15.09 -3.37
CA ALA A 8 7.27 -15.56 -4.74
C ALA A 8 7.89 -16.95 -4.97
N ASP A 9 8.96 -17.28 -4.25
CA ASP A 9 9.65 -18.58 -4.30
C ASP A 9 8.93 -19.64 -3.46
N HIS A 10 8.01 -19.24 -2.57
CA HIS A 10 7.21 -20.11 -1.70
C HIS A 10 5.69 -19.87 -1.82
N PRO A 11 5.10 -20.00 -3.04
CA PRO A 11 3.69 -19.73 -3.28
C PRO A 11 2.75 -20.70 -2.57
N GLU A 12 3.22 -21.89 -2.17
CA GLU A 12 2.46 -22.93 -1.47
C GLU A 12 1.89 -22.47 -0.12
N TYR A 13 2.47 -21.42 0.47
CA TYR A 13 2.00 -20.83 1.74
C TYR A 13 1.11 -19.60 1.55
N LEU A 14 0.83 -19.21 0.31
CA LEU A 14 0.03 -18.04 -0.03
C LEU A 14 -1.34 -18.45 -0.57
N ASN A 15 -2.29 -17.52 -0.57
CA ASN A 15 -3.59 -17.70 -1.20
C ASN A 15 -3.63 -16.93 -2.51
N ASP A 16 -3.68 -17.64 -3.63
CA ASP A 16 -3.82 -16.99 -4.92
C ASP A 16 -5.26 -16.52 -5.13
N VAL A 17 -5.42 -15.20 -5.23
CA VAL A 17 -6.73 -14.57 -5.52
C VAL A 17 -6.96 -14.35 -7.02
N TYR A 18 -6.00 -14.74 -7.87
CA TYR A 18 -6.18 -14.68 -9.32
C TYR A 18 -7.36 -15.56 -9.80
N GLY A 19 -8.01 -15.14 -10.88
CA GLY A 19 -9.07 -15.88 -11.55
C GLY A 19 -10.46 -15.73 -10.94
N VAL A 20 -10.65 -14.86 -9.94
CA VAL A 20 -11.99 -14.52 -9.44
C VAL A 20 -12.74 -13.72 -10.50
N ASN A 21 -13.84 -14.29 -11.01
CA ASN A 21 -14.70 -13.62 -11.98
C ASN A 21 -15.84 -12.87 -11.28
N TYR A 22 -15.58 -11.62 -10.92
CA TYR A 22 -16.54 -10.77 -10.22
C TYR A 22 -17.82 -10.50 -11.01
N THR A 23 -17.78 -10.55 -12.35
CA THR A 23 -18.95 -10.25 -13.20
C THR A 23 -20.07 -11.29 -13.11
N LEU A 24 -19.77 -12.50 -12.62
CA LEU A 24 -20.75 -13.57 -12.43
C LEU A 24 -21.58 -13.42 -11.14
N LEU A 25 -21.23 -12.47 -10.28
CA LEU A 25 -21.81 -12.31 -8.94
C LEU A 25 -23.06 -11.40 -8.91
N GLY A 26 -23.43 -10.84 -10.06
CA GLY A 26 -24.55 -9.92 -10.16
C GLY A 26 -25.16 -9.87 -11.55
N PRO A 27 -26.34 -9.24 -11.68
CA PRO A 27 -27.05 -9.17 -12.93
C PRO A 27 -26.29 -8.35 -13.96
N ARG A 28 -26.41 -8.78 -15.23
CA ARG A 28 -26.00 -8.00 -16.39
C ARG A 28 -26.92 -6.80 -16.56
N MET A 29 -26.33 -5.66 -16.87
CA MET A 29 -27.02 -4.39 -17.14
C MET A 29 -26.96 -4.08 -18.64
N SER A 30 -27.90 -3.25 -19.11
CA SER A 30 -27.98 -2.81 -20.52
C SER A 30 -26.89 -1.81 -20.91
N GLY A 31 -26.06 -1.38 -19.96
CA GLY A 31 -24.96 -0.44 -20.14
C GLY A 31 -24.41 0.01 -18.79
N TRP A 32 -23.47 0.94 -18.82
CA TRP A 32 -22.91 1.58 -17.63
C TRP A 32 -23.95 2.44 -16.91
N GLY A 33 -23.88 2.47 -15.58
CA GLY A 33 -24.81 3.24 -14.77
C GLY A 33 -24.35 4.70 -14.58
N THR A 34 -24.88 5.35 -13.54
CA THR A 34 -24.58 6.75 -13.22
C THR A 34 -23.07 7.02 -13.16
N THR A 35 -22.65 8.12 -13.78
CA THR A 35 -21.28 8.60 -13.78
C THR A 35 -21.06 9.72 -12.76
N SER A 36 -19.81 9.90 -12.33
CA SER A 36 -19.38 11.09 -11.60
C SER A 36 -19.12 12.27 -12.54
N ALA A 37 -18.96 13.47 -11.99
CA ALA A 37 -18.33 14.55 -12.73
C ALA A 37 -16.88 14.16 -13.12
N PRO A 38 -16.37 14.63 -14.27
CA PRO A 38 -14.97 14.43 -14.65
C PRO A 38 -13.98 15.08 -13.68
N PHE A 39 -12.91 14.38 -13.38
CA PHE A 39 -11.80 14.87 -12.56
C PHE A 39 -10.46 14.59 -13.23
N CYS A 40 -9.42 15.30 -12.81
CA CYS A 40 -8.06 15.02 -13.23
C CYS A 40 -7.44 14.00 -12.27
N ASP A 41 -7.00 12.83 -12.77
CA ASP A 41 -6.37 11.80 -11.93
C ASP A 41 -4.87 12.07 -11.76
N SER A 42 -4.18 12.33 -12.87
CA SER A 42 -2.79 12.76 -12.86
C SER A 42 -2.40 13.59 -14.06
N LEU A 43 -1.24 14.24 -13.97
CA LEU A 43 -0.48 14.67 -15.12
C LEU A 43 0.95 14.14 -15.05
N MET A 44 1.54 13.96 -16.23
CA MET A 44 2.93 13.59 -16.40
C MET A 44 3.72 14.78 -16.90
N LEU A 45 4.81 15.10 -16.20
CA LEU A 45 5.75 16.15 -16.58
C LEU A 45 7.10 15.54 -16.91
N TRP A 46 7.73 16.01 -17.98
CA TRP A 46 9.10 15.66 -18.33
C TRP A 46 9.98 16.89 -18.22
N CYS A 47 11.09 16.77 -17.50
CA CYS A 47 12.13 17.78 -17.43
C CYS A 47 13.28 17.40 -18.36
N ALA A 48 13.66 18.26 -19.30
CA ALA A 48 14.89 18.07 -20.06
C ALA A 48 16.11 18.21 -19.13
N THR A 49 17.11 17.36 -19.32
CA THR A 49 18.36 17.38 -18.55
C THR A 49 19.48 16.70 -19.34
N HIS A 50 20.70 16.76 -18.82
CA HIS A 50 21.86 16.07 -19.37
C HIS A 50 21.96 14.65 -18.78
N TRP A 51 22.25 13.63 -19.58
CA TRP A 51 22.22 12.23 -19.13
C TRP A 51 23.05 11.91 -17.87
N PRO A 52 24.31 12.37 -17.72
CA PRO A 52 25.09 12.28 -16.49
C PRO A 52 24.43 12.88 -15.24
N LEU A 53 23.52 13.85 -15.41
CA LEU A 53 22.78 14.49 -14.32
C LEU A 53 21.44 13.80 -14.04
N ALA A 54 20.84 13.16 -15.04
CA ALA A 54 19.49 12.57 -14.96
C ALA A 54 19.32 11.53 -13.84
N ARG A 55 20.42 10.93 -13.38
CA ARG A 55 20.44 9.93 -12.28
C ARG A 55 20.88 10.50 -10.93
N ARG A 56 21.31 11.77 -10.87
CA ARG A 56 21.77 12.40 -9.64
C ARG A 56 20.57 12.77 -8.77
N SER A 57 20.63 12.38 -7.50
CA SER A 57 19.56 12.67 -6.52
C SER A 57 19.33 14.17 -6.32
N THR A 58 20.39 14.98 -6.48
CA THR A 58 20.33 16.44 -6.41
C THR A 58 19.48 17.03 -7.53
N GLU A 59 19.73 16.64 -8.77
CA GLU A 59 18.98 17.10 -9.96
C GLU A 59 17.50 16.70 -9.86
N ILE A 60 17.24 15.42 -9.55
CA ILE A 60 15.87 14.93 -9.32
C ILE A 60 15.21 15.73 -8.18
N GLY A 61 15.93 15.99 -7.10
CA GLY A 61 15.45 16.78 -5.96
C GLY A 61 15.06 18.21 -6.35
N MET A 62 15.87 18.86 -7.19
CA MET A 62 15.60 20.21 -7.70
C MET A 62 14.35 20.25 -8.57
N VAL A 63 14.22 19.34 -9.55
CA VAL A 63 13.04 19.26 -10.42
C VAL A 63 11.76 19.05 -9.59
N LEU A 64 11.79 18.11 -8.64
CA LEU A 64 10.65 17.86 -7.75
C LEU A 64 10.31 19.09 -6.88
N SER A 65 11.32 19.82 -6.40
CA SER A 65 11.12 21.04 -5.62
C SER A 65 10.47 22.14 -6.45
N THR A 66 10.97 22.38 -7.67
CA THR A 66 10.41 23.36 -8.61
C THR A 66 8.94 23.07 -8.92
N ILE A 67 8.61 21.81 -9.21
CA ILE A 67 7.23 21.39 -9.47
C ILE A 67 6.35 21.62 -8.23
N ARG A 68 6.80 21.21 -7.04
CA ARG A 68 6.05 21.43 -5.79
C ARG A 68 5.84 22.91 -5.49
N ALA A 69 6.85 23.74 -5.68
CA ALA A 69 6.77 25.18 -5.45
C ALA A 69 5.78 25.85 -6.41
N CYS A 70 5.74 25.43 -7.68
CA CYS A 70 4.77 25.94 -8.65
C CYS A 70 3.34 25.52 -8.29
N LEU A 71 3.13 24.25 -7.94
CA LEU A 71 1.81 23.73 -7.57
C LEU A 71 1.30 24.35 -6.27
N ALA A 72 2.14 24.49 -5.24
CA ALA A 72 1.75 25.03 -3.93
C ALA A 72 1.26 26.49 -3.97
N ARG A 73 1.59 27.23 -5.02
CA ARG A 73 1.09 28.60 -5.23
C ARG A 73 -0.35 28.66 -5.72
N MET A 74 -0.90 27.54 -6.18
CA MET A 74 -2.18 27.49 -6.90
C MET A 74 -3.11 26.38 -6.43
N LEU A 75 -2.56 25.34 -5.81
CA LEU A 75 -3.27 24.19 -5.25
C LEU A 75 -2.87 24.00 -3.79
N ASP A 76 -3.81 23.53 -3.00
CA ASP A 76 -3.51 23.09 -1.64
C ASP A 76 -2.58 21.86 -1.72
N THR A 77 -1.58 21.80 -0.85
CA THR A 77 -0.61 20.70 -0.80
C THR A 77 -1.25 19.34 -0.50
N SER A 78 -2.49 19.32 0.02
CA SER A 78 -3.30 18.10 0.19
C SER A 78 -3.96 17.63 -1.10
N GLN A 79 -4.09 18.47 -2.13
CA GLN A 79 -4.73 18.12 -3.40
C GLN A 79 -3.82 17.37 -4.37
N TYR A 80 -2.53 17.19 -4.06
CA TYR A 80 -1.61 16.53 -4.98
C TYR A 80 -0.41 15.84 -4.31
N LYS A 81 0.13 14.83 -5.00
CA LYS A 81 1.39 14.17 -4.67
C LYS A 81 2.31 14.12 -5.87
N VAL A 82 3.56 14.49 -5.65
CA VAL A 82 4.60 14.55 -6.71
C VAL A 82 5.57 13.38 -6.56
N PHE A 83 5.67 12.58 -7.62
CA PHE A 83 6.46 11.35 -7.68
C PHE A 83 7.45 11.39 -8.84
N HIS A 84 8.72 11.17 -8.56
CA HIS A 84 9.67 10.74 -9.59
C HIS A 84 9.33 9.30 -10.03
N LEU A 85 9.22 9.09 -11.34
CA LEU A 85 8.96 7.77 -11.93
C LEU A 85 10.21 7.12 -12.50
N GLY A 86 11.13 7.91 -13.02
CA GLY A 86 12.39 7.46 -13.60
C GLY A 86 13.02 8.53 -14.48
N SER A 87 14.20 8.20 -15.00
CA SER A 87 14.94 9.04 -15.93
C SER A 87 15.43 8.21 -17.10
N GLY A 88 15.49 8.80 -18.29
CA GLY A 88 15.88 8.11 -19.52
C GLY A 88 16.69 8.99 -20.45
N ARG A 89 17.39 8.38 -21.40
CA ARG A 89 17.94 9.08 -22.56
C ARG A 89 16.82 9.38 -23.54
N CYS A 90 16.83 10.56 -24.15
CA CYS A 90 15.95 10.85 -25.28
C CYS A 90 16.56 10.17 -26.51
N LYS A 91 15.84 9.22 -27.11
CA LYS A 91 16.30 8.54 -28.33
C LYS A 91 15.75 9.23 -29.57
N ASP A 92 14.51 9.70 -29.48
CA ASP A 92 13.79 10.47 -30.48
C ASP A 92 13.08 11.62 -29.74
N PHE A 93 13.06 12.84 -30.31
CA PHE A 93 12.54 14.07 -29.68
C PHE A 93 11.00 14.10 -29.60
N ASP A 94 10.37 12.97 -29.23
CA ASP A 94 8.93 12.74 -29.39
C ASP A 94 8.07 13.70 -28.57
N VAL A 95 8.53 14.10 -27.37
CA VAL A 95 7.75 14.96 -26.43
C VAL A 95 8.53 16.16 -25.92
N LEU A 96 9.83 16.01 -25.70
CA LEU A 96 10.73 17.13 -25.52
C LEU A 96 11.29 17.48 -26.88
N ASP A 97 10.84 18.60 -27.45
CA ASP A 97 11.37 19.05 -28.72
C ASP A 97 12.87 19.39 -28.61
N LYS A 98 13.54 19.42 -29.76
CA LYS A 98 14.97 19.72 -29.85
C LYS A 98 15.30 21.09 -29.24
N ALA A 99 14.41 22.08 -29.38
CA ALA A 99 14.63 23.43 -28.87
C ALA A 99 14.67 23.47 -27.33
N ILE A 100 13.89 22.62 -26.64
CA ILE A 100 13.96 22.48 -25.17
C ILE A 100 15.34 21.97 -24.74
N HIS A 101 15.88 21.01 -25.49
CA HIS A 101 17.20 20.44 -25.22
C HIS A 101 18.33 21.42 -25.55
N GLU A 102 18.20 22.21 -26.61
CA GLU A 102 19.14 23.29 -26.95
C GLU A 102 19.13 24.38 -25.88
N GLU A 103 17.95 24.76 -25.37
CA GLU A 103 17.79 25.68 -24.24
C GLU A 103 18.48 25.13 -22.98
N LYS A 104 18.23 23.85 -22.65
CA LYS A 104 18.81 23.22 -21.46
C LYS A 104 20.32 23.03 -21.58
N GLY A 105 20.83 22.66 -22.76
CA GLY A 105 22.27 22.57 -23.01
C GLY A 105 22.96 23.92 -22.84
N SER A 106 22.34 24.98 -23.34
CA SER A 106 22.82 26.36 -23.18
C SER A 106 22.80 26.81 -21.70
N GLU A 107 21.76 26.45 -20.93
CA GLU A 107 21.66 26.73 -19.49
C GLU A 107 22.79 26.08 -18.69
N LEU A 108 23.15 24.84 -19.04
CA LEU A 108 24.15 24.06 -18.32
C LEU A 108 25.59 24.42 -18.73
N GLY A 109 25.80 24.96 -19.94
CA GLY A 109 27.12 25.29 -20.46
C GLY A 109 28.03 24.06 -20.64
N GLU A 110 27.43 22.88 -20.85
CA GLU A 110 28.14 21.60 -20.92
C GLU A 110 28.55 21.27 -22.36
N ASP A 111 29.86 21.15 -22.58
CA ASP A 111 30.41 20.59 -23.81
C ASP A 111 30.08 19.09 -23.88
N GLY A 112 29.35 18.66 -24.92
CA GLY A 112 28.92 17.26 -25.07
C GLY A 112 27.58 16.92 -24.44
N TYR A 113 26.64 17.87 -24.40
CA TYR A 113 25.27 17.63 -23.93
C TYR A 113 24.60 16.39 -24.57
N GLU A 114 24.40 15.35 -23.75
CA GLU A 114 23.57 14.18 -24.04
C GLU A 114 22.11 14.41 -23.60
N PRO A 115 21.13 14.48 -24.53
CA PRO A 115 19.71 14.65 -24.21
C PRO A 115 19.14 13.55 -23.31
N ALA A 116 18.55 13.94 -22.20
CA ALA A 116 17.87 13.06 -21.27
C ALA A 116 16.65 13.72 -20.62
N TYR A 117 15.82 12.93 -19.95
CA TYR A 117 14.66 13.42 -19.24
C TYR A 117 14.56 12.86 -17.82
N ILE A 118 13.88 13.63 -16.95
CA ILE A 118 13.37 13.18 -15.66
C ILE A 118 11.85 13.19 -15.73
N ALA A 119 11.22 12.03 -15.54
CA ALA A 119 9.77 11.87 -15.57
C ALA A 119 9.17 12.03 -14.16
N VAL A 120 8.22 12.95 -14.03
CA VAL A 120 7.58 13.33 -12.76
C VAL A 120 6.06 13.28 -12.87
N ARG A 121 5.44 12.40 -12.09
CA ARG A 121 3.98 12.28 -12.00
C ARG A 121 3.45 13.17 -10.89
N VAL A 122 2.47 13.98 -11.22
CA VAL A 122 1.65 14.69 -10.25
C VAL A 122 0.32 13.95 -10.20
N ALA A 123 0.07 13.22 -9.12
CA ALA A 123 -1.22 12.58 -8.87
C ALA A 123 -2.09 13.55 -8.07
N PHE A 124 -3.32 13.77 -8.51
CA PHE A 124 -4.26 14.65 -7.84
C PHE A 124 -5.17 13.87 -6.89
N GLU A 125 -5.51 14.51 -5.76
CA GLU A 125 -6.48 14.01 -4.79
C GLU A 125 -7.74 14.87 -4.93
N ASN A 126 -8.84 14.29 -5.43
CA ASN A 126 -10.13 14.94 -5.65
C ASN A 126 -10.16 16.22 -6.50
N ALA A 127 -9.21 16.44 -7.40
CA ALA A 127 -9.18 17.69 -8.16
C ALA A 127 -10.16 17.63 -9.35
N GLY A 128 -11.24 18.40 -9.25
CA GLY A 128 -12.19 18.56 -10.35
C GLY A 128 -11.49 19.06 -11.61
N LEU A 129 -11.88 18.54 -12.78
CA LEU A 129 -11.17 18.81 -14.03
C LEU A 129 -11.07 20.31 -14.32
N LEU A 130 -12.18 21.03 -14.17
CA LEU A 130 -12.24 22.48 -14.36
C LEU A 130 -11.32 23.24 -13.41
N GLU A 131 -11.26 22.82 -12.15
CA GLU A 131 -10.38 23.45 -11.16
C GLU A 131 -8.92 23.36 -11.59
N VAL A 132 -8.47 22.16 -12.00
CA VAL A 132 -7.09 21.94 -12.47
C VAL A 132 -6.83 22.72 -13.75
N LEU A 133 -7.71 22.62 -14.75
CA LEU A 133 -7.53 23.27 -16.05
C LEU A 133 -7.50 24.80 -15.96
N SER A 134 -8.20 25.40 -15.00
CA SER A 134 -8.16 26.85 -14.78
C SER A 134 -6.80 27.35 -14.29
N LYS A 135 -6.04 26.49 -13.60
CA LYS A 135 -4.76 26.80 -12.95
C LYS A 135 -3.56 26.38 -13.81
N LEU A 136 -3.69 25.27 -14.53
CA LEU A 136 -2.60 24.60 -15.24
C LEU A 136 -1.87 25.46 -16.30
N PRO A 137 -2.53 26.33 -17.10
CA PRO A 137 -1.83 27.18 -18.07
C PRO A 137 -0.76 28.08 -17.43
N LYS A 138 -1.05 28.64 -16.24
CA LYS A 138 -0.10 29.49 -15.51
C LYS A 138 1.06 28.66 -14.97
N ILE A 139 0.77 27.48 -14.43
CA ILE A 139 1.77 26.54 -13.90
C ILE A 139 2.71 26.08 -15.01
N LEU A 140 2.18 25.60 -16.13
CA LEU A 140 2.97 25.11 -17.26
C LEU A 140 3.86 26.20 -17.86
N ARG A 141 3.40 27.47 -17.90
CA ARG A 141 4.24 28.59 -18.35
C ARG A 141 5.46 28.82 -17.46
N VAL A 142 5.30 28.67 -16.13
CA VAL A 142 6.43 28.80 -15.20
C VAL A 142 7.37 27.59 -15.32
N LEU A 143 6.80 26.38 -15.38
CA LEU A 143 7.56 25.15 -15.53
C LEU A 143 8.37 25.09 -16.84
N ARG A 144 7.83 25.63 -17.94
CA ARG A 144 8.52 25.65 -19.24
C ARG A 144 9.87 26.39 -19.18
N LYS A 145 9.98 27.44 -18.35
CA LYS A 145 11.24 28.18 -18.12
C LYS A 145 12.31 27.35 -17.42
N ALA A 146 11.92 26.28 -16.75
CA ALA A 146 12.82 25.30 -16.15
C ALA A 146 13.00 24.07 -17.05
N CYS A 147 12.65 24.17 -18.35
CA CYS A 147 12.64 23.06 -19.31
C CYS A 147 11.77 21.87 -18.87
N ILE A 148 10.69 22.15 -18.11
CA ILE A 148 9.70 21.15 -17.68
C ILE A 148 8.42 21.32 -18.50
N VAL A 149 7.99 20.26 -19.19
CA VAL A 149 6.80 20.27 -20.04
C VAL A 149 5.79 19.21 -19.65
N LEU A 150 4.54 19.43 -20.05
CA LEU A 150 3.50 18.40 -20.03
C LEU A 150 3.85 17.29 -21.02
N HIS A 151 3.70 16.05 -20.60
CA HIS A 151 3.80 14.88 -21.46
C HIS A 151 2.42 14.26 -21.69
N ASP A 152 1.63 14.11 -20.63
CA ASP A 152 0.26 13.63 -20.71
C ASP A 152 -0.60 14.13 -19.55
N LEU A 153 -1.91 14.06 -19.75
CA LEU A 153 -2.94 14.37 -18.76
C LEU A 153 -3.94 13.22 -18.69
N ASP A 154 -4.18 12.70 -17.49
CA ASP A 154 -5.20 11.70 -17.22
C ASP A 154 -6.48 12.39 -16.70
N ILE A 155 -7.56 12.25 -17.46
CA ILE A 155 -8.91 12.61 -17.01
C ILE A 155 -9.70 11.33 -16.72
N ALA A 156 -10.58 11.37 -15.73
CA ALA A 156 -11.33 10.19 -15.34
C ALA A 156 -12.75 10.50 -14.89
N VAL A 157 -13.60 9.49 -14.98
CA VAL A 157 -14.93 9.42 -14.39
C VAL A 157 -15.10 8.07 -13.69
N ASP A 158 -15.80 8.09 -12.56
CA ASP A 158 -16.23 6.87 -11.89
C ASP A 158 -17.66 6.53 -12.35
N CYS A 159 -17.89 5.30 -12.76
CA CYS A 159 -19.15 4.78 -13.28
C CYS A 159 -19.69 3.68 -12.36
N ALA A 160 -21.02 3.63 -12.18
CA ALA A 160 -21.65 2.48 -11.55
C ALA A 160 -21.54 1.23 -12.43
N TYR A 161 -21.47 0.08 -11.76
CA TYR A 161 -21.29 -1.26 -12.33
C TYR A 161 -19.83 -1.57 -12.67
N ILE A 162 -19.54 -2.85 -12.87
CA ILE A 162 -18.21 -3.36 -13.18
C ILE A 162 -18.20 -4.12 -14.51
N SER A 163 -17.02 -4.27 -15.08
CA SER A 163 -16.74 -5.22 -16.16
C SER A 163 -15.38 -5.88 -15.92
N ASN A 164 -15.00 -6.81 -16.79
CA ASN A 164 -13.68 -7.45 -16.76
C ASN A 164 -13.03 -7.36 -18.15
N ARG A 165 -11.74 -7.68 -18.21
CA ARG A 165 -10.92 -7.61 -19.44
C ARG A 165 -11.55 -8.43 -20.56
N GLN A 166 -12.00 -9.66 -20.28
CA GLN A 166 -12.59 -10.54 -21.29
C GLN A 166 -13.81 -9.90 -21.96
N ARG A 167 -14.79 -9.43 -21.17
CA ARG A 167 -16.03 -8.81 -21.70
C ARG A 167 -15.74 -7.54 -22.48
N MET A 168 -14.79 -6.75 -22.00
CA MET A 168 -14.34 -5.56 -22.71
C MET A 168 -13.64 -5.91 -24.02
N GLN A 169 -12.76 -6.93 -24.06
CA GLN A 169 -12.12 -7.36 -25.31
C GLN A 169 -13.14 -7.86 -26.33
N GLU A 170 -14.09 -8.72 -25.91
CA GLU A 170 -15.19 -9.19 -26.76
C GLU A 170 -15.95 -8.00 -27.36
N PHE A 171 -16.24 -6.99 -26.55
CA PHE A 171 -16.88 -5.75 -27.00
C PHE A 171 -16.00 -4.96 -27.98
N LEU A 172 -14.76 -4.65 -27.62
CA LEU A 172 -13.86 -3.84 -28.45
C LEU A 172 -13.60 -4.49 -29.82
N PHE A 173 -13.43 -5.81 -29.87
CA PHE A 173 -13.27 -6.55 -31.13
C PHE A 173 -14.55 -6.53 -31.97
N SER A 174 -15.73 -6.56 -31.34
CA SER A 174 -17.00 -6.39 -32.07
C SER A 174 -17.16 -4.98 -32.69
N GLN A 175 -16.41 -4.00 -32.19
CA GLN A 175 -16.37 -2.63 -32.71
C GLN A 175 -15.22 -2.40 -33.71
N GLY A 176 -14.49 -3.45 -34.08
CA GLY A 176 -13.43 -3.39 -35.10
C GLY A 176 -12.03 -3.09 -34.58
N LEU A 177 -11.81 -3.01 -33.26
CA LEU A 177 -10.44 -2.96 -32.71
C LEU A 177 -9.79 -4.33 -32.81
N THR A 178 -8.46 -4.34 -32.87
CA THR A 178 -7.66 -5.58 -32.92
C THR A 178 -6.80 -5.75 -31.67
N GLN A 179 -6.04 -6.83 -31.61
CA GLN A 179 -5.17 -7.12 -30.46
C GLN A 179 -4.01 -6.12 -30.36
N GLU A 180 -3.62 -5.51 -31.48
CA GLU A 180 -2.57 -4.48 -31.59
C GLU A 180 -3.00 -3.16 -30.93
N ASP A 181 -4.31 -2.86 -30.92
CA ASP A 181 -4.86 -1.67 -30.24
C ASP A 181 -4.86 -1.84 -28.72
N ILE A 182 -4.87 -3.08 -28.21
CA ILE A 182 -4.91 -3.38 -26.79
C ILE A 182 -3.50 -3.26 -26.19
N VAL A 183 -3.37 -2.46 -25.13
CA VAL A 183 -2.10 -2.32 -24.41
C VAL A 183 -1.75 -3.63 -23.72
N ASN A 184 -0.55 -4.14 -23.98
CA ASN A 184 -0.02 -5.36 -23.35
C ASN A 184 0.45 -5.11 -21.91
N ASP A 185 -0.50 -4.88 -21.00
CA ASP A 185 -0.27 -4.58 -19.58
C ASP A 185 -0.88 -5.62 -18.63
N ARG A 186 -1.39 -6.74 -19.15
CA ARG A 186 -2.16 -7.76 -18.38
C ARG A 186 -1.45 -8.23 -17.12
N HIS A 187 -0.14 -8.50 -17.21
CA HIS A 187 0.69 -8.94 -16.07
C HIS A 187 0.96 -7.83 -15.03
N SER A 188 0.60 -6.58 -15.32
CA SER A 188 0.71 -5.46 -14.38
C SER A 188 -0.64 -5.15 -13.74
N VAL A 189 -1.71 -5.12 -14.54
CA VAL A 189 -3.02 -4.60 -14.13
C VAL A 189 -4.06 -5.68 -13.84
N GLY A 190 -3.87 -6.92 -14.31
CA GLY A 190 -4.79 -8.04 -14.11
C GLY A 190 -5.97 -8.07 -15.08
N ASP A 191 -6.92 -8.97 -14.80
CA ASP A 191 -8.09 -9.23 -15.65
C ASP A 191 -9.30 -8.35 -15.29
N ASN A 192 -9.16 -7.48 -14.30
CA ASN A 192 -10.17 -6.50 -13.90
C ASN A 192 -9.88 -5.09 -14.44
N CYS A 193 -8.94 -5.00 -15.39
CA CYS A 193 -8.48 -3.78 -16.04
C CYS A 193 -8.09 -4.07 -17.48
N ILE A 194 -8.43 -3.15 -18.39
CA ILE A 194 -8.00 -3.17 -19.79
C ILE A 194 -7.66 -1.74 -20.22
N SER A 195 -6.65 -1.61 -21.06
CA SER A 195 -6.30 -0.35 -21.71
C SER A 195 -6.16 -0.56 -23.21
N TRP A 196 -6.54 0.41 -24.01
CA TRP A 196 -6.39 0.37 -25.47
C TRP A 196 -6.08 1.76 -26.03
N GLN A 197 -5.47 1.81 -27.20
CA GLN A 197 -5.25 3.03 -27.95
C GLN A 197 -6.54 3.43 -28.67
N TRP A 198 -6.83 4.72 -28.68
CA TRP A 198 -7.99 5.25 -29.36
C TRP A 198 -7.65 6.54 -30.09
N SER A 199 -8.28 6.74 -31.23
CA SER A 199 -8.15 7.94 -32.05
C SER A 199 -9.50 8.63 -32.12
N VAL A 200 -9.50 9.94 -31.94
CA VAL A 200 -10.72 10.74 -31.94
C VAL A 200 -10.76 11.56 -33.22
N PRO A 201 -11.78 11.38 -34.09
CA PRO A 201 -11.79 12.00 -35.42
C PRO A 201 -11.67 13.53 -35.44
N PHE A 202 -12.08 14.24 -34.38
CA PHE A 202 -11.99 15.71 -34.29
C PHE A 202 -10.69 16.22 -33.65
N LEU A 203 -9.80 15.31 -33.26
CA LEU A 203 -8.46 15.59 -32.74
C LEU A 203 -7.46 14.75 -33.54
N GLU A 204 -7.23 15.16 -34.79
CA GLU A 204 -6.22 14.55 -35.65
C GLU A 204 -4.86 14.55 -34.96
N ASP A 205 -4.13 13.44 -35.09
CA ASP A 205 -2.77 13.22 -34.59
C ASP A 205 -2.57 13.31 -33.06
N VAL A 206 -3.64 13.20 -32.26
CA VAL A 206 -3.53 13.12 -30.79
C VAL A 206 -3.79 11.68 -30.34
N PRO A 207 -2.74 10.90 -30.03
CA PRO A 207 -2.93 9.55 -29.51
C PRO A 207 -3.60 9.64 -28.14
N LEU A 208 -4.64 8.84 -27.93
CA LEU A 208 -5.28 8.69 -26.64
C LEU A 208 -5.15 7.24 -26.17
N ARG A 209 -4.97 7.05 -24.87
CA ARG A 209 -5.15 5.74 -24.25
C ARG A 209 -6.38 5.78 -23.36
N VAL A 210 -7.33 4.89 -23.64
CA VAL A 210 -8.48 4.68 -22.77
C VAL A 210 -8.21 3.48 -21.89
N LYS A 211 -8.61 3.56 -20.62
CA LYS A 211 -8.45 2.52 -19.63
C LYS A 211 -9.72 2.36 -18.82
N VAL A 212 -10.22 1.14 -18.71
CA VAL A 212 -11.41 0.79 -17.93
C VAL A 212 -11.06 -0.29 -16.93
N TYR A 213 -11.41 -0.05 -15.67
CA TYR A 213 -11.09 -1.01 -14.61
C TYR A 213 -12.08 -0.98 -13.45
N ASN A 214 -12.28 -2.13 -12.80
CA ASN A 214 -13.01 -2.22 -11.54
C ASN A 214 -12.17 -1.58 -10.43
N LYS A 215 -12.53 -0.36 -10.01
CA LYS A 215 -11.68 0.44 -9.10
C LYS A 215 -11.48 -0.22 -7.74
N PHE A 216 -12.52 -0.87 -7.21
CA PHE A 216 -12.45 -1.55 -5.91
C PHE A 216 -11.47 -2.72 -5.94
N VAL A 217 -11.66 -3.65 -6.89
CA VAL A 217 -10.77 -4.81 -7.05
C VAL A 217 -9.35 -4.41 -7.46
N GLN A 218 -9.20 -3.36 -8.27
CA GLN A 218 -7.89 -2.87 -8.67
C GLN A 218 -7.05 -2.44 -7.47
N MET A 219 -7.66 -1.89 -6.42
CA MET A 219 -6.96 -1.58 -5.17
C MET A 219 -6.50 -2.83 -4.42
N LEU A 220 -7.14 -3.97 -4.60
CA LEU A 220 -6.86 -5.22 -3.90
C LEU A 220 -5.86 -6.12 -4.66
N GLU A 221 -5.89 -6.11 -5.99
CA GLU A 221 -5.20 -7.09 -6.83
C GLU A 221 -4.07 -6.51 -7.69
N SER A 222 -4.07 -5.21 -7.97
CA SER A 222 -3.10 -4.64 -8.91
C SER A 222 -1.77 -4.31 -8.27
N ARG A 223 -0.71 -4.34 -9.09
CA ARG A 223 0.65 -4.07 -8.66
C ARG A 223 0.87 -2.56 -8.44
N GLU A 224 1.49 -2.20 -7.33
CA GLU A 224 2.01 -0.84 -7.15
C GLU A 224 3.31 -0.63 -7.95
N LEU A 225 3.49 0.58 -8.48
CA LEU A 225 4.67 0.93 -9.30
C LEU A 225 6.01 0.68 -8.59
N ARG A 226 6.05 0.76 -7.25
CA ARG A 226 7.29 0.75 -6.46
C ARG A 226 7.52 -0.53 -5.64
N SER A 227 6.49 -1.32 -5.36
CA SER A 227 6.61 -2.54 -4.56
C SER A 227 5.59 -3.61 -4.94
N LYS A 228 6.03 -4.87 -4.92
CA LYS A 228 5.14 -6.03 -5.03
C LYS A 228 4.37 -6.28 -3.74
N LEU A 229 5.00 -6.02 -2.60
CA LEU A 229 4.42 -6.16 -1.25
C LEU A 229 3.93 -4.79 -0.76
N GLY A 230 2.66 -4.70 -0.38
CA GLY A 230 2.08 -3.51 0.24
C GLY A 230 0.62 -3.73 0.58
N SER A 231 -0.03 -2.73 1.15
CA SER A 231 -1.47 -2.77 1.46
C SER A 231 -2.13 -1.47 1.06
N GLN A 232 -3.19 -1.56 0.27
CA GLN A 232 -4.03 -0.43 -0.12
C GLN A 232 -5.41 -0.47 0.56
N LEU A 233 -5.68 -1.47 1.41
CA LEU A 233 -6.94 -1.58 2.15
C LEU A 233 -7.23 -0.33 3.00
N HIS A 234 -6.19 0.30 3.53
CA HIS A 234 -6.35 1.52 4.31
C HIS A 234 -6.88 2.70 3.49
N HIS A 235 -6.63 2.74 2.18
CA HIS A 235 -7.16 3.77 1.29
C HIS A 235 -8.67 3.65 1.06
N LEU A 236 -9.29 2.53 1.43
CA LEU A 236 -10.74 2.37 1.36
C LEU A 236 -11.43 3.04 2.55
N VAL A 237 -10.78 3.06 3.72
CA VAL A 237 -11.37 3.54 4.98
C VAL A 237 -10.82 4.88 5.42
N ALA A 238 -9.55 5.15 5.17
CA ALA A 238 -8.81 6.30 5.69
C ALA A 238 -8.10 7.02 4.54
N ASN A 239 -8.86 7.40 3.51
CA ASN A 239 -8.35 8.13 2.36
C ASN A 239 -8.29 9.64 2.68
N PRO A 240 -7.18 10.34 2.36
CA PRO A 240 -7.17 11.80 2.42
C PRO A 240 -8.17 12.46 1.43
N ASP A 241 -8.51 11.78 0.33
CA ASP A 241 -9.52 12.22 -0.63
C ASP A 241 -10.94 11.90 -0.13
N ALA A 242 -11.62 12.92 0.40
CA ALA A 242 -13.00 12.83 0.88
C ALA A 242 -13.99 12.52 -0.25
N GLY A 243 -13.79 13.07 -1.46
CA GLY A 243 -14.66 12.77 -2.60
C GLY A 243 -14.53 11.32 -3.06
N PHE A 244 -13.36 10.70 -2.91
CA PHE A 244 -13.19 9.28 -3.16
C PHE A 244 -13.98 8.43 -2.15
N GLN A 245 -13.99 8.80 -0.88
CA GLN A 245 -14.82 8.13 0.14
C GLN A 245 -16.32 8.24 -0.19
N GLU A 246 -16.79 9.43 -0.56
CA GLU A 246 -18.18 9.64 -0.99
C GLU A 246 -18.53 8.78 -2.21
N ARG A 247 -17.64 8.69 -3.20
CA ARG A 247 -17.81 7.83 -4.39
C ARG A 247 -17.85 6.35 -4.01
N LEU A 248 -16.99 5.89 -3.09
CA LEU A 248 -17.04 4.51 -2.57
C LEU A 248 -18.40 4.20 -1.93
N LEU A 249 -18.91 5.10 -1.08
CA LEU A 249 -20.22 4.92 -0.43
C LEU A 249 -21.36 4.93 -1.45
N LYS A 250 -21.34 5.86 -2.41
CA LYS A 250 -22.32 5.97 -3.50
C LYS A 250 -22.42 4.68 -4.32
N HIS A 251 -21.28 4.07 -4.63
CA HIS A 251 -21.21 2.89 -5.49
C HIS A 251 -21.15 1.55 -4.74
N ARG A 252 -21.22 1.56 -3.41
CA ARG A 252 -21.17 0.38 -2.54
C ARG A 252 -22.11 -0.74 -2.99
N SER A 253 -23.35 -0.39 -3.36
CA SER A 253 -24.40 -1.35 -3.74
C SER A 253 -24.40 -1.74 -5.22
N THR A 254 -23.57 -1.09 -6.05
CA THR A 254 -23.57 -1.29 -7.51
C THR A 254 -22.24 -1.80 -8.04
N GLY A 255 -21.15 -1.61 -7.29
CA GLY A 255 -19.80 -1.68 -7.83
C GLY A 255 -19.43 -0.39 -8.57
N MET A 256 -18.12 -0.22 -8.77
CA MET A 256 -17.54 0.99 -9.34
C MET A 256 -16.44 0.63 -10.33
N SER A 257 -16.59 1.07 -11.57
CA SER A 257 -15.52 1.11 -12.55
C SER A 257 -15.03 2.53 -12.74
N ARG A 258 -13.74 2.68 -13.05
CA ARG A 258 -13.18 3.95 -13.51
C ARG A 258 -12.91 3.86 -15.00
N VAL A 259 -13.36 4.87 -15.73
CA VAL A 259 -12.97 5.14 -17.11
C VAL A 259 -11.96 6.27 -17.05
N GLU A 260 -10.74 6.01 -17.51
CA GLU A 260 -9.61 6.92 -17.49
C GLU A 260 -9.13 7.12 -18.92
N VAL A 261 -8.91 8.37 -19.30
CA VAL A 261 -8.43 8.76 -20.64
C VAL A 261 -7.13 9.52 -20.44
N THR A 262 -6.05 8.97 -20.97
CA THR A 262 -4.76 9.62 -21.07
C THR A 262 -4.69 10.36 -22.40
N ILE A 263 -4.59 11.68 -22.35
CA ILE A 263 -4.33 12.52 -23.52
C ILE A 263 -2.82 12.77 -23.58
N TYR A 264 -2.16 12.24 -24.61
CA TYR A 264 -0.73 12.46 -24.82
C TYR A 264 -0.45 13.78 -25.53
N GLY A 265 0.70 14.36 -25.23
CA GLY A 265 1.22 15.57 -25.84
C GLY A 265 1.40 16.73 -24.87
N SER A 266 2.22 17.69 -25.29
CA SER A 266 2.54 18.89 -24.52
C SER A 266 1.47 19.97 -24.57
N ARG A 267 0.48 19.83 -25.46
CA ARG A 267 -0.61 20.78 -25.65
C ARG A 267 -1.71 20.59 -24.60
N LEU A 268 -2.03 21.68 -23.90
CA LEU A 268 -3.22 21.76 -23.06
C LEU A 268 -4.43 22.21 -23.90
N TYR A 269 -5.57 21.54 -23.76
CA TYR A 269 -6.80 21.86 -24.48
C TYR A 269 -7.77 22.70 -23.63
N LYS A 270 -8.83 23.21 -24.27
CA LYS A 270 -9.95 23.85 -23.57
C LYS A 270 -10.79 22.78 -22.87
N GLU A 271 -11.46 23.15 -21.79
CA GLU A 271 -12.37 22.26 -21.04
C GLU A 271 -13.37 21.54 -21.95
N ALA A 272 -14.02 22.27 -22.87
CA ALA A 272 -15.00 21.71 -23.80
C ALA A 272 -14.42 20.57 -24.66
N THR A 273 -13.13 20.62 -24.99
CA THR A 273 -12.44 19.54 -25.72
C THR A 273 -12.35 18.29 -24.86
N TYR A 274 -11.89 18.40 -23.60
CA TYR A 274 -11.81 17.27 -22.68
C TYR A 274 -13.19 16.68 -22.37
N ALA A 275 -14.21 17.53 -22.20
CA ALA A 275 -15.58 17.10 -22.00
C ALA A 275 -16.10 16.30 -23.21
N LYS A 276 -15.83 16.76 -24.44
CA LYS A 276 -16.21 16.07 -25.67
C LYS A 276 -15.49 14.72 -25.83
N ILE A 277 -14.19 14.64 -25.47
CA ILE A 277 -13.45 13.37 -25.46
C ILE A 277 -14.11 12.39 -24.50
N MET A 278 -14.32 12.79 -23.24
CA MET A 278 -14.90 11.91 -22.22
C MET A 278 -16.32 11.46 -22.60
N ALA A 279 -17.16 12.37 -23.10
CA ALA A 279 -18.49 12.03 -23.59
C ALA A 279 -18.43 11.01 -24.74
N GLY A 280 -17.52 11.21 -25.70
CA GLY A 280 -17.30 10.26 -26.79
C GLY A 280 -16.90 8.87 -26.29
N VAL A 281 -15.99 8.77 -25.31
CA VAL A 281 -15.63 7.47 -24.71
C VAL A 281 -16.85 6.81 -24.07
N LEU A 282 -17.61 7.57 -23.28
CA LEU A 282 -18.77 7.03 -22.56
C LEU A 282 -19.88 6.57 -23.51
N ASP A 283 -20.13 7.34 -24.57
CA ASP A 283 -21.08 6.97 -25.62
C ASP A 283 -20.64 5.70 -26.36
N TYR A 284 -19.35 5.61 -26.69
CA TYR A 284 -18.77 4.42 -27.30
C TYR A 284 -18.88 3.19 -26.40
N LEU A 285 -18.74 3.34 -25.08
CA LEU A 285 -18.85 2.26 -24.11
C LEU A 285 -20.29 1.90 -23.73
N LYS A 286 -21.29 2.70 -24.10
CA LYS A 286 -22.70 2.51 -23.74
C LYS A 286 -23.26 1.11 -24.06
N PRO A 287 -22.98 0.48 -25.23
CA PRO A 287 -23.46 -0.88 -25.53
C PRO A 287 -22.62 -1.99 -24.89
N CYS A 288 -21.48 -1.67 -24.26
CA CYS A 288 -20.64 -2.66 -23.61
C CYS A 288 -21.36 -3.28 -22.40
N PRO A 289 -21.34 -4.62 -22.23
CA PRO A 289 -21.89 -5.27 -21.05
C PRO A 289 -21.24 -4.76 -19.75
N ALA A 290 -22.07 -4.38 -18.78
CA ALA A 290 -21.67 -4.05 -17.42
C ALA A 290 -22.50 -4.86 -16.41
N PHE A 291 -22.02 -5.00 -15.19
CA PHE A 291 -22.59 -5.90 -14.19
C PHE A 291 -22.75 -5.20 -12.85
N ARG A 292 -23.96 -5.27 -12.27
CA ARG A 292 -24.23 -4.67 -10.96
C ARG A 292 -23.76 -5.60 -9.86
N VAL A 293 -22.59 -5.33 -9.29
CA VAL A 293 -21.98 -6.18 -8.27
C VAL A 293 -21.50 -5.30 -7.12
N SER A 294 -22.16 -5.40 -5.98
CA SER A 294 -21.83 -4.64 -4.77
C SER A 294 -20.46 -5.00 -4.20
N PHE A 295 -19.83 -4.07 -3.47
CA PHE A 295 -18.49 -4.27 -2.91
C PHE A 295 -18.41 -5.42 -1.91
N ASP A 296 -19.48 -5.71 -1.17
CA ASP A 296 -19.58 -6.86 -0.27
C ASP A 296 -19.48 -8.20 -1.00
N LYS A 297 -20.18 -8.37 -2.11
CA LYS A 297 -20.06 -9.57 -2.96
C LYS A 297 -18.67 -9.72 -3.56
N GLN A 298 -18.07 -8.61 -4.00
CA GLN A 298 -16.70 -8.62 -4.52
C GLN A 298 -15.70 -8.99 -3.42
N TRP A 299 -15.83 -8.38 -2.24
CA TRP A 299 -15.01 -8.70 -1.08
C TRP A 299 -15.19 -10.16 -0.65
N GLU A 300 -16.42 -10.66 -0.58
CA GLU A 300 -16.72 -12.05 -0.22
C GLU A 300 -16.06 -13.03 -1.18
N ALA A 301 -16.13 -12.80 -2.49
CA ALA A 301 -15.49 -13.66 -3.47
C ALA A 301 -13.96 -13.70 -3.32
N LEU A 302 -13.32 -12.57 -3.01
CA LEU A 302 -11.88 -12.50 -2.74
C LEU A 302 -11.54 -13.15 -1.40
N ALA A 303 -12.23 -12.77 -0.33
CA ALA A 303 -11.98 -13.24 1.03
C ALA A 303 -12.20 -14.75 1.18
N SER A 304 -13.11 -15.33 0.39
CA SER A 304 -13.35 -16.77 0.34
C SER A 304 -12.16 -17.56 -0.20
N ARG A 305 -11.26 -16.93 -0.96
CA ARG A 305 -10.00 -17.55 -1.41
C ARG A 305 -8.94 -17.56 -0.30
N ILE A 306 -9.11 -16.78 0.75
CA ILE A 306 -8.13 -16.65 1.84
C ILE A 306 -8.35 -17.77 2.85
N THR A 307 -7.51 -18.81 2.75
CA THR A 307 -7.57 -20.01 3.60
C THR A 307 -6.41 -20.10 4.58
N GLN A 308 -5.30 -19.40 4.31
CA GLN A 308 -4.09 -19.41 5.14
C GLN A 308 -3.41 -18.03 5.15
N MET A 309 -2.24 -17.90 5.75
CA MET A 309 -1.37 -16.74 5.57
C MET A 309 0.09 -17.15 5.78
N ALA A 310 1.02 -16.37 5.22
CA ALA A 310 2.45 -16.61 5.40
C ALA A 310 3.12 -15.46 6.16
N VAL A 311 4.07 -15.84 7.00
CA VAL A 311 4.93 -14.92 7.75
C VAL A 311 6.37 -15.37 7.60
N VAL A 312 7.21 -14.45 7.16
CA VAL A 312 8.65 -14.60 7.01
C VAL A 312 9.33 -13.84 8.13
N TYR A 313 10.23 -14.52 8.85
CA TYR A 313 11.13 -13.91 9.81
C TYR A 313 12.58 -14.20 9.45
N ILE A 314 13.40 -13.17 9.33
CA ILE A 314 14.85 -13.24 9.07
C ILE A 314 15.55 -12.73 10.32
N PRO A 315 16.08 -13.61 11.20
CA PRO A 315 16.67 -13.21 12.47
C PRO A 315 17.82 -12.22 12.33
N GLU A 316 18.68 -12.40 11.33
CA GLU A 316 19.92 -11.62 11.11
C GLU A 316 19.62 -10.15 10.89
N THR A 317 18.56 -9.86 10.13
CA THR A 317 18.13 -8.48 9.83
C THR A 317 16.97 -8.03 10.73
N GLN A 318 16.52 -8.90 11.63
CA GLN A 318 15.27 -8.76 12.39
C GLN A 318 14.06 -8.47 11.50
N THR A 319 14.08 -8.86 10.22
CA THR A 319 12.99 -8.57 9.29
C THR A 319 11.84 -9.52 9.54
N PHE A 320 10.67 -8.97 9.83
CA PHE A 320 9.39 -9.67 9.91
C PHE A 320 8.49 -9.18 8.78
N THR A 321 7.95 -10.09 7.98
CA THR A 321 7.05 -9.75 6.89
C THR A 321 5.88 -10.72 6.88
N TYR A 322 4.67 -10.21 6.74
CA TYR A 322 3.49 -11.06 6.55
C TYR A 322 2.86 -10.80 5.18
N CYS A 323 2.19 -11.82 4.66
CA CYS A 323 1.41 -11.79 3.44
C CYS A 323 0.06 -12.45 3.70
N HIS A 324 -1.00 -11.70 3.41
CA HIS A 324 -2.39 -12.13 3.53
C HIS A 324 -2.83 -12.94 2.31
N TRP A 325 -2.55 -12.41 1.12
CA TRP A 325 -2.81 -13.06 -0.14
C TRP A 325 -1.86 -12.52 -1.21
N TRP A 326 -1.80 -13.22 -2.33
CA TRP A 326 -1.08 -12.78 -3.51
C TRP A 326 -1.93 -12.99 -4.76
N ASN A 327 -1.62 -12.27 -5.82
CA ASN A 327 -2.19 -12.49 -7.14
C ASN A 327 -1.09 -12.98 -8.06
N SER A 328 -1.18 -14.23 -8.52
CA SER A 328 -0.13 -14.86 -9.32
C SER A 328 0.06 -14.25 -10.70
N LEU A 329 -0.96 -13.57 -11.26
CA LEU A 329 -0.89 -12.87 -12.53
C LEU A 329 -0.14 -11.54 -12.40
N THR A 330 -0.54 -10.69 -11.46
CA THR A 330 0.03 -9.33 -11.26
C THR A 330 1.29 -9.34 -10.40
N LYS A 331 1.55 -10.46 -9.71
CA LYS A 331 2.58 -10.61 -8.68
C LYS A 331 2.40 -9.66 -7.49
N ARG A 332 1.21 -9.11 -7.30
CA ARG A 332 0.86 -8.29 -6.12
C ARG A 332 0.77 -9.19 -4.90
N MET A 333 1.31 -8.72 -3.79
CA MET A 333 1.20 -9.32 -2.46
C MET A 333 0.60 -8.31 -1.52
N GLN A 334 -0.51 -8.70 -0.89
CA GLN A 334 -1.13 -7.91 0.16
C GLN A 334 -0.43 -8.21 1.49
N GLY A 335 0.26 -7.21 2.06
CA GLY A 335 0.98 -7.39 3.32
C GLY A 335 1.87 -6.22 3.68
N ALA A 336 2.76 -6.41 4.66
CA ALA A 336 3.74 -5.41 5.08
C ALA A 336 4.99 -6.03 5.70
N SER A 337 6.09 -5.27 5.69
CA SER A 337 7.38 -5.64 6.29
C SER A 337 7.78 -4.67 7.42
N LYS A 338 8.26 -5.18 8.56
CA LYS A 338 8.73 -4.43 9.73
C LYS A 338 9.79 -5.20 10.53
N THR A 339 10.44 -4.53 11.48
CA THR A 339 11.52 -5.10 12.30
C THR A 339 11.08 -5.72 13.64
N LYS A 340 9.83 -5.49 14.11
CA LYS A 340 9.29 -6.05 15.38
C LYS A 340 7.76 -6.17 15.32
N VAL A 341 7.18 -7.37 15.51
CA VAL A 341 5.72 -7.59 15.31
C VAL A 341 5.12 -8.70 16.20
N HIS A 342 3.84 -8.54 16.57
CA HIS A 342 2.99 -9.59 17.17
C HIS A 342 2.18 -10.35 16.11
N LEU A 343 2.51 -11.62 15.89
CA LEU A 343 1.93 -12.50 14.87
C LEU A 343 0.39 -12.52 14.85
N ALA A 344 -0.21 -12.49 16.03
CA ALA A 344 -1.61 -12.78 16.21
C ALA A 344 -2.55 -11.69 15.66
N ASN A 345 -2.15 -10.41 15.72
CA ASN A 345 -3.00 -9.30 15.29
C ASN A 345 -3.01 -9.09 13.77
N PHE A 346 -2.11 -9.74 13.04
CA PHE A 346 -2.07 -9.70 11.57
C PHE A 346 -2.68 -10.94 10.93
N SER A 347 -3.17 -11.88 11.73
CA SER A 347 -3.79 -13.09 11.21
C SER A 347 -5.29 -12.99 11.00
N PHE A 348 -5.78 -13.77 10.05
CA PHE A 348 -7.21 -13.94 9.83
C PHE A 348 -7.73 -15.04 10.74
N ASN A 349 -8.29 -14.67 11.89
CA ASN A 349 -8.96 -15.55 12.84
C ASN A 349 -8.45 -17.00 12.89
N ASP A 350 -9.25 -17.95 12.42
CA ASP A 350 -9.00 -19.40 12.50
C ASP A 350 -8.09 -19.94 11.38
N ARG A 351 -7.63 -19.08 10.46
CA ARG A 351 -6.77 -19.48 9.35
C ARG A 351 -5.36 -19.83 9.86
N PRO A 352 -4.75 -20.92 9.36
CA PRO A 352 -3.36 -21.25 9.66
C PRO A 352 -2.41 -20.14 9.23
N ILE A 353 -1.42 -19.90 10.09
CA ILE A 353 -0.36 -18.92 9.94
C ILE A 353 0.94 -19.70 9.76
N HIS A 354 1.48 -19.71 8.55
CA HIS A 354 2.75 -20.33 8.21
C HIS A 354 3.87 -19.40 8.63
N TYR A 355 4.44 -19.64 9.82
CA TYR A 355 5.59 -18.90 10.32
C TYR A 355 6.87 -19.59 9.88
N LEU A 356 7.58 -18.92 8.99
CA LEU A 356 8.79 -19.39 8.33
C LEU A 356 9.97 -18.55 8.81
N VAL A 357 10.96 -19.19 9.42
CA VAL A 357 12.24 -18.57 9.74
C VAL A 357 13.21 -18.86 8.62
N PHE A 358 13.80 -17.80 8.09
CA PHE A 358 14.79 -17.89 7.03
C PHE A 358 16.16 -17.50 7.54
N LYS A 359 17.18 -18.19 7.02
CA LYS A 359 18.59 -17.82 7.19
C LYS A 359 19.17 -17.45 5.83
N GLN A 360 19.99 -16.41 5.79
CA GLN A 360 20.68 -16.01 4.58
C GLN A 360 21.88 -16.95 4.31
N LYS A 361 21.92 -17.55 3.11
CA LYS A 361 23.01 -18.44 2.67
C LYS A 361 23.99 -17.78 1.69
N GLY A 362 23.59 -16.66 1.06
CA GLY A 362 24.39 -15.85 0.15
C GLY A 362 23.73 -14.49 -0.08
N GLU A 363 24.23 -13.68 -1.01
CA GLU A 363 23.69 -12.31 -1.22
C GLU A 363 22.19 -12.27 -1.54
N LYS A 364 21.63 -13.33 -2.17
CA LYS A 364 20.23 -13.39 -2.63
C LYS A 364 19.53 -14.72 -2.40
N GLU A 365 20.14 -15.61 -1.61
CA GLU A 365 19.62 -16.94 -1.32
C GLU A 365 19.26 -17.06 0.15
N TYR A 366 18.05 -17.57 0.39
CA TYR A 366 17.50 -17.76 1.71
C TYR A 366 17.00 -19.21 1.81
N GLU A 367 17.24 -19.83 2.95
CA GLU A 367 16.71 -21.16 3.24
C GLU A 367 15.72 -21.10 4.40
N VAL A 368 14.67 -21.92 4.34
CA VAL A 368 13.77 -22.12 5.48
C VAL A 368 14.50 -22.96 6.53
N THR A 369 14.83 -22.37 7.68
CA THR A 369 15.45 -23.09 8.81
C THR A 369 14.42 -23.61 9.81
N LYS A 370 13.23 -23.00 9.82
CA LYS A 370 12.13 -23.43 10.68
C LYS A 370 10.79 -23.10 10.05
N HIS A 371 9.89 -24.07 10.03
CA HIS A 371 8.48 -23.88 9.72
C HIS A 371 7.63 -24.23 10.93
N THR A 372 6.73 -23.33 11.31
CA THR A 372 5.78 -23.57 12.39
C THR A 372 4.43 -23.02 11.99
N ILE A 373 3.38 -23.80 12.18
CA ILE A 373 2.01 -23.36 11.90
C ILE A 373 1.37 -22.89 13.21
N TYR A 374 0.81 -21.69 13.19
CA TYR A 374 0.01 -21.15 14.28
C TYR A 374 -1.44 -20.95 13.84
N LYS A 375 -2.38 -20.87 14.79
CA LYS A 375 -3.76 -20.42 14.59
C LYS A 375 -4.17 -19.53 15.76
N ARG A 376 -5.16 -18.65 15.61
CA ARG A 376 -5.70 -17.97 16.79
C ARG A 376 -6.38 -18.99 17.72
N ALA A 377 -6.31 -18.74 19.01
CA ALA A 377 -6.99 -19.54 20.02
C ALA A 377 -8.50 -19.54 19.76
N LYS A 378 -9.17 -20.67 20.06
CA LYS A 378 -10.62 -20.81 19.88
C LYS A 378 -11.36 -19.72 20.67
N GLY A 379 -12.37 -19.10 20.05
CA GLY A 379 -13.14 -18.00 20.66
C GLY A 379 -12.46 -16.63 20.59
N CYS A 380 -11.32 -16.51 19.92
CA CYS A 380 -10.67 -15.23 19.70
C CYS A 380 -11.47 -14.37 18.70
N THR A 381 -12.02 -13.26 19.17
CA THR A 381 -12.72 -12.24 18.37
C THR A 381 -11.82 -11.07 17.96
N ALA A 382 -10.51 -11.22 18.19
CA ALA A 382 -9.57 -10.15 17.92
C ALA A 382 -9.63 -9.73 16.46
N ILE A 383 -9.23 -8.50 16.21
CA ILE A 383 -9.32 -7.91 14.89
C ILE A 383 -8.08 -8.26 14.07
N THR A 384 -8.23 -8.45 12.76
CA THR A 384 -7.09 -8.43 11.86
C THR A 384 -6.74 -6.99 11.53
N LEU A 385 -5.57 -6.55 11.98
CA LEU A 385 -5.08 -5.20 11.71
C LEU A 385 -4.63 -5.08 10.26
N VAL A 386 -5.10 -4.02 9.61
CA VAL A 386 -4.63 -3.60 8.29
C VAL A 386 -3.50 -2.59 8.47
N PRO A 387 -2.35 -2.75 7.79
CA PRO A 387 -1.26 -1.78 7.88
C PRO A 387 -1.68 -0.45 7.24
N GLY A 388 -1.29 0.66 7.87
CA GLY A 388 -1.68 2.00 7.45
C GLY A 388 -0.79 2.64 6.39
N ILE A 389 -0.93 3.95 6.21
CA ILE A 389 -0.40 4.75 5.09
C ILE A 389 1.13 4.72 4.96
N ALA A 390 1.88 4.50 6.05
CA ALA A 390 3.34 4.33 6.04
C ALA A 390 3.78 2.84 6.10
N GLU A 391 2.90 1.95 5.65
CA GLU A 391 2.91 0.51 5.92
C GLU A 391 3.06 0.22 7.43
N SER A 392 2.70 1.18 8.29
CA SER A 392 2.91 1.13 9.72
C SER A 392 1.87 0.24 10.37
N LEU A 393 2.30 -0.52 11.37
CA LEU A 393 1.42 -1.28 12.27
C LEU A 393 0.71 -0.37 13.29
N SER A 394 0.97 0.94 13.20
CA SER A 394 0.12 2.02 13.72
C SER A 394 -0.68 2.58 12.55
N PRO A 395 -1.90 2.08 12.30
CA PRO A 395 -2.75 2.61 11.24
C PRO A 395 -3.28 4.01 11.60
N TYR A 396 -3.32 4.32 12.90
CA TYR A 396 -3.85 5.58 13.42
C TYR A 396 -3.08 6.83 12.96
N ARG A 397 -3.85 7.82 12.51
CA ARG A 397 -3.44 9.19 12.20
C ARG A 397 -4.47 10.14 12.80
N LYS A 398 -4.05 10.99 13.74
CA LYS A 398 -4.93 11.92 14.47
C LYS A 398 -5.70 12.86 13.53
N ASP A 399 -5.09 13.18 12.39
CA ASP A 399 -5.66 13.96 11.29
C ASP A 399 -6.80 13.25 10.54
N LEU A 400 -6.96 11.93 10.72
CA LEU A 400 -7.99 11.12 10.09
C LEU A 400 -9.15 10.73 11.04
N ASP A 401 -9.07 11.11 12.32
CA ASP A 401 -10.07 10.75 13.36
C ASP A 401 -11.50 11.21 13.03
N GLN A 402 -11.63 12.28 12.25
CA GLN A 402 -12.92 12.84 11.85
C GLN A 402 -13.38 12.39 10.44
N ARG A 403 -12.58 11.60 9.72
CA ARG A 403 -12.84 11.25 8.31
C ARG A 403 -12.71 9.76 7.98
N ALA A 404 -12.28 8.92 8.92
CA ALA A 404 -12.14 7.49 8.66
C ALA A 404 -13.52 6.81 8.66
N LEU A 405 -13.81 6.08 7.58
CA LEU A 405 -14.92 5.14 7.50
C LEU A 405 -14.54 3.81 8.16
N GLU A 406 -15.53 3.02 8.52
CA GLU A 406 -15.37 1.63 8.89
C GLU A 406 -15.34 0.73 7.66
N PHE A 407 -14.65 -0.41 7.74
CA PHE A 407 -14.58 -1.37 6.63
C PHE A 407 -15.98 -1.84 6.17
N ARG A 408 -16.91 -2.05 7.11
CA ARG A 408 -18.30 -2.42 6.80
C ARG A 408 -19.06 -1.35 6.01
N GLU A 409 -18.77 -0.07 6.25
CA GLU A 409 -19.39 1.04 5.54
C GLU A 409 -19.00 1.02 4.06
N VAL A 410 -17.78 0.62 3.73
CA VAL A 410 -17.31 0.47 2.34
C VAL A 410 -17.54 -0.92 1.76
N GLY A 411 -18.33 -1.76 2.42
CA GLY A 411 -18.71 -3.09 1.92
C GLY A 411 -17.69 -4.19 2.21
N ILE A 412 -16.65 -3.94 2.99
CA ILE A 412 -15.77 -5.00 3.49
C ILE A 412 -16.44 -5.63 4.73
N MET A 413 -17.30 -6.61 4.46
CA MET A 413 -18.08 -7.32 5.48
C MET A 413 -17.29 -8.48 6.11
N PRO A 414 -17.65 -8.94 7.32
CA PRO A 414 -17.07 -10.16 7.85
C PRO A 414 -17.39 -11.38 6.97
N VAL A 415 -16.38 -12.13 6.55
CA VAL A 415 -16.52 -13.30 5.65
C VAL A 415 -15.74 -14.47 6.23
N HIS A 416 -16.41 -15.60 6.53
CA HIS A 416 -15.77 -16.78 7.12
C HIS A 416 -14.86 -16.44 8.32
N ASN A 417 -15.39 -15.69 9.28
CA ASN A 417 -14.66 -15.16 10.43
C ASN A 417 -13.51 -14.18 10.08
N ILE A 418 -13.32 -13.73 8.84
CA ILE A 418 -12.38 -12.65 8.55
C ILE A 418 -13.04 -11.33 8.93
N THR A 419 -12.51 -10.62 9.94
CA THR A 419 -12.99 -9.29 10.34
C THR A 419 -11.84 -8.30 10.28
N LEU A 420 -12.02 -7.24 9.48
CA LEU A 420 -11.09 -6.13 9.35
C LEU A 420 -11.61 -4.91 10.13
N GLU A 421 -10.75 -4.26 10.90
CA GLU A 421 -11.06 -2.95 11.47
C GLU A 421 -9.89 -1.98 11.34
N TRP A 422 -10.23 -0.69 11.37
CA TRP A 422 -9.29 0.41 11.45
C TRP A 422 -9.21 0.92 12.89
N PRO A 423 -8.03 1.00 13.52
CA PRO A 423 -7.93 1.52 14.88
C PRO A 423 -8.13 3.04 14.92
N MET A 424 -9.21 3.46 15.58
CA MET A 424 -9.63 4.85 15.80
C MET A 424 -8.77 5.62 16.82
N SER A 425 -7.76 4.98 17.43
CA SER A 425 -6.84 5.64 18.35
C SER A 425 -5.45 4.98 18.34
N ARG A 426 -4.40 5.80 18.50
CA ARG A 426 -3.02 5.33 18.74
C ARG A 426 -2.91 4.50 20.03
N LEU A 427 -3.82 4.80 20.95
CA LEU A 427 -4.00 4.17 22.23
C LEU A 427 -5.43 3.67 22.22
N ARG A 428 -5.70 2.44 21.75
CA ARG A 428 -6.98 1.79 22.08
C ARG A 428 -7.10 1.82 23.60
N ARG A 429 -7.89 2.77 24.12
CA ARG A 429 -8.11 2.98 25.55
C ARG A 429 -9.09 1.94 26.13
N ASP A 430 -9.75 1.16 25.28
CA ASP A 430 -10.44 -0.06 25.68
C ASP A 430 -9.45 -1.18 25.95
N ARG A 431 -8.82 -1.07 27.13
CA ARG A 431 -7.81 -1.98 27.71
C ARG A 431 -8.35 -3.39 28.04
N ARG A 432 -9.58 -3.73 27.64
CA ARG A 432 -10.20 -5.05 27.88
C ARG A 432 -10.08 -6.01 26.69
N ASP A 433 -9.79 -5.51 25.50
CA ASP A 433 -9.55 -6.35 24.32
C ASP A 433 -8.13 -6.95 24.38
N LYS A 434 -8.03 -8.19 24.85
CA LYS A 434 -6.77 -8.95 24.85
C LYS A 434 -6.27 -9.11 23.40
N LEU A 435 -4.97 -8.93 23.18
CA LEU A 435 -4.36 -9.31 21.90
C LEU A 435 -4.72 -10.76 21.59
N ALA A 436 -4.88 -11.05 20.30
CA ALA A 436 -5.12 -12.40 19.85
C ALA A 436 -4.07 -13.34 20.45
N GLN A 437 -4.51 -14.41 21.11
CA GLN A 437 -3.60 -15.48 21.45
C GLN A 437 -3.46 -16.38 20.23
N VAL A 438 -2.23 -16.78 19.91
CA VAL A 438 -1.98 -17.80 18.91
C VAL A 438 -1.55 -19.09 19.59
N VAL A 439 -2.07 -20.20 19.10
CA VAL A 439 -1.71 -21.55 19.50
C VAL A 439 -0.93 -22.21 18.38
N ARG A 440 0.17 -22.87 18.74
CA ARG A 440 0.93 -23.68 17.79
C ARG A 440 0.10 -24.90 17.40
N CYS A 441 -0.08 -25.11 16.10
CA CYS A 441 -0.67 -26.34 15.58
C CYS A 441 0.35 -27.47 15.71
N LYS A 442 -0.05 -28.63 16.25
CA LYS A 442 0.78 -29.85 16.18
C LYS A 442 0.81 -30.27 14.71
N ASN A 443 1.99 -30.46 14.13
CA ASN A 443 2.11 -31.09 12.81
C ASN A 443 1.56 -32.51 12.95
N ARG A 444 0.44 -32.81 12.29
CA ARG A 444 0.05 -34.19 12.02
C ARG A 444 0.94 -34.65 10.86
N THR A 445 1.97 -35.43 11.16
CA THR A 445 2.34 -36.50 10.22
C THR A 445 1.08 -37.35 10.04
N PRO A 446 0.69 -37.78 8.83
CA PRO A 446 -0.42 -38.70 8.67
C PRO A 446 -0.03 -40.01 9.37
N ALA A 447 -0.55 -40.23 10.57
CA ALA A 447 -0.47 -41.53 11.20
C ALA A 447 -1.51 -42.41 10.48
N ALA A 448 -1.04 -43.50 9.90
CA ALA A 448 -1.88 -44.62 9.51
C ALA A 448 -2.76 -45.01 10.70
N ASP A 449 -4.05 -45.15 10.41
CA ASP A 449 -5.10 -45.84 11.14
C ASP A 449 -5.14 -45.80 12.67
N GLY A 450 -6.29 -45.30 13.16
CA GLY A 450 -6.99 -45.86 14.30
C GLY A 450 -6.36 -45.66 15.68
N ALA A 451 -6.63 -44.52 16.33
CA ALA A 451 -7.05 -44.48 17.74
C ALA A 451 -7.32 -43.05 18.21
N SER A 452 -8.24 -43.00 19.16
CA SER A 452 -8.76 -41.89 19.94
C SER A 452 -7.70 -40.93 20.53
N THR A 453 -8.18 -39.70 20.76
CA THR A 453 -7.45 -38.55 21.30
C THR A 453 -6.68 -38.88 22.58
N PRO A 454 -5.50 -38.26 22.79
CA PRO A 454 -5.40 -37.40 23.97
C PRO A 454 -4.94 -35.98 23.63
N LEU A 455 -5.75 -35.02 24.07
CA LEU A 455 -5.35 -33.66 24.37
C LEU A 455 -4.23 -33.70 25.43
N SER A 456 -3.12 -33.00 25.19
CA SER A 456 -2.49 -32.11 26.18
C SER A 456 -1.08 -31.63 25.78
N ARG A 457 -0.69 -30.57 26.49
CA ARG A 457 0.52 -29.72 26.45
C ARG A 457 0.66 -28.78 25.27
N LEU A 458 -0.18 -27.75 25.33
CA LEU A 458 0.03 -26.41 24.80
C LEU A 458 1.31 -25.82 25.39
N GLN A 459 2.35 -25.60 24.58
CA GLN A 459 3.23 -24.46 24.83
C GLN A 459 2.45 -23.22 24.35
N ASN A 460 1.52 -22.76 25.18
CA ASN A 460 0.88 -21.47 24.98
C ASN A 460 1.97 -20.41 25.06
N ILE A 461 2.27 -19.74 23.95
CA ILE A 461 2.83 -18.40 24.06
C ILE A 461 1.70 -17.58 24.70
N GLN A 462 1.83 -17.26 25.99
CA GLN A 462 0.88 -16.39 26.68
C GLN A 462 1.01 -14.97 26.10
N MET A 463 0.37 -14.72 24.95
CA MET A 463 0.25 -13.40 24.35
C MET A 463 -0.51 -12.42 25.26
N SER A 464 -1.18 -12.90 26.32
CA SER A 464 -1.70 -12.07 27.42
C SER A 464 -0.60 -11.31 28.18
N LEU A 465 0.66 -11.72 28.05
CA LEU A 465 1.83 -11.03 28.60
C LEU A 465 2.48 -10.08 27.57
N CYS A 466 2.01 -10.07 26.32
CA CYS A 466 2.44 -9.14 25.29
C CYS A 466 1.40 -8.01 25.19
N LYS A 467 1.82 -6.76 25.40
CA LYS A 467 0.99 -5.57 25.09
C LYS A 467 1.25 -5.19 23.63
N ALA A 468 0.25 -4.68 22.90
CA ALA A 468 0.48 -4.18 21.54
C ALA A 468 1.50 -3.05 21.67
N ASP A 469 2.68 -3.23 21.09
CA ASP A 469 3.74 -2.25 21.15
C ASP A 469 3.41 -1.05 20.24
N TYR A 470 2.49 -0.21 20.71
CA TYR A 470 2.39 1.19 20.32
C TYR A 470 3.36 1.99 21.19
N ALA A 471 4.66 1.65 21.11
CA ALA A 471 5.80 2.24 21.81
C ALA A 471 5.48 3.43 22.73
N SER A 472 4.96 3.12 23.91
CA SER A 472 4.88 4.02 25.05
C SER A 472 4.75 3.20 26.32
N MET A 473 5.85 3.10 27.07
CA MET A 473 5.78 2.70 28.47
C MET A 473 4.86 3.66 29.21
N THR A 474 4.12 3.19 30.22
CA THR A 474 3.09 3.97 30.92
C THR A 474 3.55 4.29 32.33
N VAL A 475 3.48 5.56 32.72
CA VAL A 475 3.74 6.00 34.11
C VAL A 475 2.74 5.33 35.07
N GLY A 476 3.23 4.80 36.19
CA GLY A 476 2.52 4.07 37.22
C GLY A 476 2.49 2.54 37.02
N GLU A 477 2.82 2.03 35.83
CA GLU A 477 2.72 0.59 35.53
C GLU A 477 4.00 -0.17 35.88
N ALA A 478 3.81 -1.38 36.42
CA ALA A 478 4.87 -2.35 36.70
C ALA A 478 5.15 -3.23 35.47
N TYR A 479 6.43 -3.46 35.19
CA TYR A 479 6.93 -4.29 34.11
C TYR A 479 7.92 -5.30 34.67
N THR A 480 7.78 -6.57 34.30
CA THR A 480 8.72 -7.61 34.71
C THR A 480 9.94 -7.60 33.79
N VAL A 481 11.14 -7.48 34.33
CA VAL A 481 12.39 -7.68 33.61
C VAL A 481 12.67 -9.18 33.53
N VAL A 482 12.96 -9.69 32.33
CA VAL A 482 13.14 -11.14 32.08
C VAL A 482 14.49 -11.50 31.50
N ALA A 483 15.24 -10.53 30.99
CA ALA A 483 16.63 -10.68 30.60
C ALA A 483 17.30 -9.31 30.56
N TYR A 484 18.62 -9.31 30.52
CA TYR A 484 19.44 -8.13 30.35
C TYR A 484 20.62 -8.45 29.42
N GLY A 485 21.27 -7.41 28.92
CA GLY A 485 22.51 -7.48 28.18
C GLY A 485 23.12 -6.09 28.11
N SER A 486 24.28 -5.97 27.49
CA SER A 486 24.92 -4.67 27.27
C SER A 486 25.20 -4.44 25.80
N GLY A 487 25.43 -3.20 25.42
CA GLY A 487 25.83 -2.85 24.05
C GLY A 487 26.44 -1.46 23.98
N ASP A 488 26.98 -1.12 22.81
CA ASP A 488 27.57 0.18 22.54
C ASP A 488 26.69 1.00 21.59
N PHE A 489 26.45 2.27 21.94
CA PHE A 489 25.74 3.21 21.09
C PHE A 489 26.48 4.54 21.05
N ARG A 490 26.91 4.95 19.85
CA ARG A 490 27.69 6.18 19.63
C ARG A 490 28.93 6.28 20.52
N GLY A 491 29.64 5.16 20.67
CA GLY A 491 30.88 5.08 21.46
C GLY A 491 30.67 5.10 22.98
N LYS A 492 29.42 4.92 23.46
CA LYS A 492 29.13 4.76 24.88
C LYS A 492 28.48 3.40 25.15
N HIS A 493 29.02 2.70 26.13
CA HIS A 493 28.46 1.46 26.66
C HIS A 493 27.17 1.76 27.41
N TYR A 494 26.18 0.88 27.28
CA TYR A 494 24.92 0.96 28.01
C TYR A 494 24.40 -0.43 28.36
N LEU A 495 23.80 -0.55 29.54
CA LEU A 495 22.97 -1.69 29.91
C LEU A 495 21.60 -1.65 29.21
N CYS A 496 21.11 -2.81 28.79
CA CYS A 496 19.84 -3.00 28.11
C CYS A 496 19.00 -4.05 28.82
N LEU A 497 17.75 -3.73 29.15
CA LEU A 497 16.80 -4.64 29.78
C LEU A 497 15.76 -5.11 28.78
N LYS A 498 15.41 -6.39 28.85
CA LYS A 498 14.31 -6.99 28.11
C LYS A 498 13.15 -7.23 29.06
N LEU A 499 12.00 -6.65 28.75
CA LEU A 499 10.77 -6.84 29.51
C LEU A 499 9.99 -8.09 29.08
N LEU A 500 9.19 -8.63 30.00
CA LEU A 500 8.14 -9.60 29.73
C LEU A 500 7.13 -8.93 28.79
N GLY A 501 7.25 -9.22 27.49
CA GLY A 501 6.56 -8.50 26.41
C GLY A 501 7.45 -8.18 25.20
N GLY A 502 8.77 -8.29 25.34
CA GLY A 502 9.74 -8.16 24.24
C GLY A 502 10.28 -6.74 24.00
N THR A 503 9.82 -5.75 24.78
CA THR A 503 10.35 -4.38 24.76
C THR A 503 11.76 -4.34 25.34
N PHE A 504 12.65 -3.57 24.69
CA PHE A 504 14.01 -3.32 25.14
C PHE A 504 14.14 -1.90 25.68
N ILE A 505 14.77 -1.75 26.84
CA ILE A 505 15.00 -0.47 27.50
C ILE A 505 16.50 -0.27 27.64
N ARG A 506 16.99 0.88 27.20
CA ARG A 506 18.37 1.30 27.48
C ARG A 506 18.39 1.98 28.84
N CYS A 507 19.25 1.51 29.73
CA CYS A 507 19.45 2.09 31.04
C CYS A 507 20.39 3.28 30.95
N SER A 508 20.16 4.28 31.80
CA SER A 508 21.17 5.29 32.08
C SER A 508 22.28 4.68 32.95
N PRO A 509 23.49 5.27 32.98
CA PRO A 509 24.62 4.74 33.76
C PRO A 509 24.29 4.52 35.25
N GLY A 510 23.48 5.39 35.86
CA GLY A 510 23.09 5.26 37.28
C GLY A 510 22.10 4.13 37.59
N MET A 511 21.47 3.52 36.56
CA MET A 511 20.59 2.36 36.74
C MET A 511 21.35 1.04 36.84
N GLU A 512 22.63 1.02 36.44
CA GLU A 512 23.46 -0.19 36.47
C GLU A 512 23.66 -0.69 37.90
N GLU A 513 24.01 0.21 38.82
CA GLU A 513 24.23 -0.09 40.25
C GLU A 513 22.98 -0.64 40.95
N VAL A 514 21.78 -0.28 40.47
CA VAL A 514 20.50 -0.73 41.05
C VAL A 514 20.07 -2.08 40.47
N VAL A 515 20.40 -2.34 39.21
CA VAL A 515 19.91 -3.50 38.46
C VAL A 515 20.82 -4.71 38.61
N TYR A 516 22.14 -4.53 38.62
CA TYR A 516 23.11 -5.64 38.75
C TYR A 516 22.89 -6.50 40.00
N PRO A 517 22.76 -5.94 41.23
CA PRO A 517 22.57 -6.75 42.43
C PRO A 517 21.26 -7.55 42.44
N ARG A 518 20.23 -7.05 41.74
CA ARG A 518 18.92 -7.71 41.65
C ARG A 518 18.89 -8.83 40.62
N LEU A 519 19.66 -8.70 39.54
CA LEU A 519 19.83 -9.75 38.53
C LEU A 519 20.62 -10.95 39.05
N GLU A 520 21.61 -10.71 39.91
CA GLU A 520 22.40 -11.77 40.55
C GLU A 520 21.63 -12.53 41.62
N SER A 521 20.69 -11.87 42.31
CA SER A 521 19.92 -12.45 43.41
C SER A 521 18.57 -13.05 42.99
N HIS A 522 17.90 -12.49 41.99
CA HIS A 522 16.57 -12.90 41.55
C HIS A 522 16.50 -12.92 40.02
N GLY A 523 16.31 -14.09 39.41
CA GLY A 523 16.27 -14.23 37.94
C GLY A 523 15.15 -13.42 37.24
N ARG A 524 14.26 -12.75 37.99
CA ARG A 524 13.23 -11.81 37.52
C ARG A 524 12.95 -10.76 38.60
N PHE A 525 12.81 -9.50 38.21
CA PHE A 525 12.38 -8.41 39.10
C PHE A 525 11.44 -7.45 38.38
N GLY A 526 10.68 -6.64 39.13
CA GLY A 526 9.77 -5.66 38.56
C GLY A 526 10.42 -4.28 38.43
N ILE A 527 10.00 -3.49 37.46
CA ILE A 527 10.25 -2.05 37.41
C ILE A 527 8.92 -1.32 37.26
N ARG A 528 8.66 -0.28 38.04
CA ARG A 528 7.50 0.60 37.85
C ARG A 528 7.95 1.92 37.27
N ILE A 529 7.33 2.33 36.18
CA ILE A 529 7.68 3.62 35.56
C ILE A 529 7.12 4.75 36.39
N THR A 530 7.95 5.64 36.89
CA THR A 530 7.53 6.79 37.69
C THR A 530 7.40 8.05 36.84
N ARG A 531 8.11 8.14 35.70
CA ARG A 531 8.02 9.29 34.80
C ARG A 531 8.47 8.98 33.37
N LEU A 532 7.91 9.73 32.40
CA LEU A 532 8.41 9.79 31.02
C LEU A 532 8.92 11.21 30.75
N LYS A 533 10.17 11.33 30.31
CA LYS A 533 10.77 12.60 29.89
C LYS A 533 11.10 12.55 28.41
N LYS A 534 10.97 13.68 27.72
CA LYS A 534 11.44 13.83 26.34
C LYS A 534 12.64 14.77 26.36
N ILE A 535 13.83 14.24 26.14
CA ILE A 535 15.09 15.01 26.16
C ILE A 535 15.70 14.92 24.76
N ARG A 536 15.87 16.07 24.09
CA ARG A 536 16.52 16.17 22.77
C ARG A 536 15.99 15.20 21.70
N GLY A 537 14.69 14.94 21.73
CA GLY A 537 14.01 14.06 20.77
C GLY A 537 13.99 12.58 21.17
N GLU A 538 14.76 12.16 22.17
CA GLU A 538 14.72 10.82 22.75
C GLU A 538 13.72 10.77 23.93
N ARG A 539 13.10 9.61 24.14
CA ARG A 539 12.19 9.38 25.29
C ARG A 539 12.94 8.65 26.37
N ASP A 540 13.19 9.33 27.47
CA ASP A 540 13.76 8.77 28.69
C ASP A 540 12.66 8.36 29.65
N VAL A 541 12.95 7.36 30.47
CA VAL A 541 12.01 6.76 31.40
C VAL A 541 12.65 6.72 32.77
N GLU A 542 11.98 7.28 33.77
CA GLU A 542 12.34 7.10 35.18
C GLU A 542 11.53 5.95 35.74
N CYS A 543 12.15 5.08 36.52
CA CYS A 543 11.49 3.96 37.15
C CYS A 543 12.04 3.66 38.55
N GLU A 544 11.20 3.05 39.36
CA GLU A 544 11.58 2.41 40.61
C GLU A 544 11.59 0.89 40.41
N THR A 545 12.47 0.18 41.13
CA THR A 545 12.46 -1.28 41.13
C THR A 545 11.39 -1.79 42.10
N LEU A 546 10.78 -2.92 41.76
CA LEU A 546 9.81 -3.61 42.60
C LEU A 546 10.40 -4.96 42.98
N ASP A 547 10.38 -5.24 44.27
CA ASP A 547 10.62 -6.58 44.78
C ASP A 547 9.35 -7.42 44.57
N TYR A 548 9.54 -8.67 44.15
CA TYR A 548 8.46 -9.66 44.04
C TYR A 548 8.32 -10.43 45.34
#